data_AF-A0A090T2I2-F1
#
_entry.id   AF-A0A090T2I2-F1
#
_cell.length_a   1.000
_cell.length_b   1.000
_cell.length_c   1.000
_cell.angle_alpha   90.00
_cell.angle_beta   90.00
_cell.angle_gamma   90.00
#
_symmetry.space_group_name_H-M   'P 1'
#
loop_
_entity.id
_entity.type
_entity.pdbx_description
1 polymer ?
#
loop_
_entity_poly.entity_id
_entity_poly.type
_entity_poly.pdbx_seq_one_letter_code
_entity_poly.pdbx_strand_id
1 'polypeptide(L)' 'MVQMKPSVSLTQYQVVEKAIRSGNACAIIANGSFTTQQQATLNALALGHQCEVIFLSGEHYLH' A
#
# COMPACT_ATOMS: atom_id res chain seq x y z
N MET A 1 -19.89 -27.89 1.84
CA MET A 1 -19.22 -27.11 2.90
C MET A 1 -18.14 -26.27 2.23
N VAL A 2 -18.36 -24.96 2.08
CA VAL A 2 -17.35 -24.07 1.51
C VAL A 2 -16.38 -23.71 2.65
N GLN A 3 -15.20 -24.33 2.66
CA GLN A 3 -14.10 -23.85 3.49
C GLN A 3 -13.54 -22.58 2.85
N MET A 4 -13.99 -21.42 3.32
CA MET A 4 -13.28 -20.17 3.07
C MET A 4 -11.92 -20.30 3.75
N LYS A 5 -10.85 -20.36 2.94
CA LYS A 5 -9.47 -20.31 3.41
C LYS A 5 -9.33 -19.10 4.35
N PRO A 6 -8.58 -19.21 5.46
CA PRO A 6 -8.45 -18.13 6.43
C PRO A 6 -8.12 -16.84 5.68
N SER A 7 -8.92 -15.80 5.94
CA SER A 7 -8.73 -14.47 5.39
C SER A 7 -7.26 -14.10 5.60
N VAL A 8 -6.49 -14.13 4.52
CA VAL A 8 -5.08 -13.75 4.57
C VAL A 8 -5.10 -12.29 5.00
N SER A 9 -4.66 -12.05 6.24
CA SER A 9 -4.41 -10.71 6.75
C SER A 9 -3.32 -10.11 5.86
N LEU A 10 -3.73 -9.47 4.77
CA LEU A 10 -2.80 -8.81 3.85
C LEU A 10 -2.05 -7.77 4.66
N THR A 11 -0.72 -7.83 4.58
CA THR A 11 0.12 -6.80 5.19
C THR A 11 -0.15 -5.48 4.48
N GLN A 12 0.08 -4.35 5.16
CA GLN A 12 -0.15 -3.03 4.57
C GLN A 12 0.61 -2.86 3.24
N TYR A 13 1.81 -3.43 3.14
CA TYR A 13 2.57 -3.52 1.89
C TYR A 13 1.77 -4.19 0.76
N GLN A 14 1.19 -5.37 1.02
CA GLN A 14 0.43 -6.11 -0.01
C GLN A 14 -0.87 -5.40 -0.38
N VAL A 15 -1.49 -4.70 0.57
CA VAL A 15 -2.68 -3.87 0.30
C VAL A 15 -2.33 -2.72 -0.64
N VAL A 16 -1.24 -1.99 -0.36
CA VAL A 16 -0.77 -0.88 -1.20
C VAL A 16 -0.34 -1.40 -2.58
N GLU A 17 0.43 -2.48 -2.65
CA GLU A 17 0.84 -3.07 -3.93
C GLU A 17 -0.38 -3.45 -4.79
N LYS A 18 -1.38 -4.08 -4.19
CA LYS A 18 -2.61 -4.48 -4.89
C LYS A 18 -3.43 -3.27 -5.33
N ALA A 19 -3.48 -2.21 -4.53
CA ALA A 19 -4.16 -0.97 -4.88
C ALA A 19 -3.50 -0.27 -6.07
N ILE A 20 -2.16 -0.22 -6.10
CA ILE A 20 -1.40 0.33 -7.26
C ILE A 20 -1.70 -0.51 -8.51
N ARG A 21 -1.57 -1.83 -8.40
CA ARG A 21 -1.80 -2.75 -9.53
C ARG A 21 -3.25 -2.74 -10.03
N SER A 22 -4.19 -2.41 -9.15
CA SER A 22 -5.60 -2.27 -9.55
C SER A 22 -5.80 -1.14 -10.56
N GLY A 23 -4.86 -0.18 -10.67
CA GLY A 23 -4.91 0.91 -11.65
C GLY A 23 -6.10 1.87 -11.51
N ASN A 24 -6.88 1.72 -10.43
CA ASN A 24 -8.10 2.49 -10.16
C ASN A 24 -7.85 3.66 -9.20
N ALA A 25 -6.63 3.78 -8.68
CA ALA A 25 -6.26 4.82 -7.74
C ALA A 25 -5.19 5.72 -8.36
N CYS A 26 -5.40 7.03 -8.28
CA CYS A 26 -4.42 8.04 -8.69
C CYS A 26 -3.48 8.40 -7.54
N ALA A 27 -3.91 8.19 -6.30
CA ALA A 27 -3.13 8.41 -5.09
C ALA A 27 -3.50 7.36 -4.02
N ILE A 28 -2.50 6.85 -3.31
CA ILE A 28 -2.67 5.87 -2.24
C ILE A 28 -1.97 6.40 -0.98
N ILE A 29 -2.75 6.53 0.09
CA ILE A 29 -2.24 6.92 1.40
C ILE A 29 -1.97 5.66 2.20
N ALA A 30 -0.69 5.44 2.51
CA ALA A 30 -0.21 4.27 3.21
C ALA A 30 0.21 4.68 4.63
N ASN A 31 -0.67 4.43 5.61
CA ASN A 31 -0.35 4.62 7.03
C ASN A 31 0.27 3.35 7.59
N GLY A 32 1.58 3.34 7.83
CA GLY A 32 2.28 2.14 8.26
C GLY A 32 3.79 2.29 8.33
N SER A 33 4.43 1.35 9.04
CA SER A 33 5.89 1.25 9.08
C SER A 33 6.38 0.49 7.85
N PHE A 34 6.77 1.23 6.81
CA PHE A 34 7.40 0.67 5.60
C PHE A 34 8.91 0.84 5.69
N THR A 35 9.66 -0.21 5.39
CA THR A 35 11.12 -0.09 5.25
C THR A 35 11.46 0.76 4.02
N THR A 36 12.65 1.37 4.00
CA THR A 36 13.12 2.17 2.85
C THR A 36 13.06 1.38 1.53
N GLN A 37 13.35 0.07 1.59
CA GLN A 37 13.27 -0.81 0.43
C GLN A 37 11.83 -1.05 -0.04
N GLN A 38 10.88 -1.18 0.89
CA GLN A 38 9.45 -1.30 0.56
C GLN A 38 8.91 -0.01 -0.05
N GLN A 39 9.26 1.16 0.51
CA GLN A 39 8.86 2.45 -0.03
C GLN A 39 9.42 2.66 -1.44
N ALA A 40 10.69 2.33 -1.68
CA ALA A 40 11.31 2.43 -3.00
C ALA A 40 10.62 1.51 -4.03
N THR A 41 10.31 0.27 -3.64
CA THR A 41 9.60 -0.69 -4.50
C THR A 41 8.19 -0.18 -4.84
N LEU A 42 7.44 0.27 -3.85
CA LEU A 42 6.07 0.77 -4.04
C LEU A 42 6.04 2.06 -4.87
N ASN A 43 6.99 2.98 -4.66
CA ASN A 43 7.10 4.19 -5.48
C ASN A 43 7.41 3.87 -6.94
N ALA A 44 8.36 2.96 -7.20
CA ALA A 44 8.67 2.53 -8.56
C ALA A 44 7.46 1.88 -9.24
N LEU A 45 6.70 1.06 -8.50
CA LEU A 45 5.47 0.45 -9.00
C LEU A 45 4.41 1.50 -9.31
N ALA A 46 4.24 2.48 -8.42
CA ALA A 46 3.23 3.52 -8.55
C ALA A 46 3.52 4.45 -9.74
N LEU A 47 4.81 4.79 -9.96
CA LEU A 47 5.24 5.56 -11.12
C LEU A 47 4.85 4.88 -12.45
N GLY A 48 5.01 3.56 -12.53
CA GLY A 48 4.63 2.77 -13.70
C GLY A 48 3.12 2.69 -13.94
N HIS A 49 2.32 2.90 -12.90
CA HIS A 49 0.85 2.88 -12.94
C HIS A 49 0.23 4.28 -12.86
N GLN A 50 1.02 5.35 -12.99
CA GLN A 50 0.57 6.74 -12.87
C GLN A 50 -0.18 7.02 -11.56
N CYS A 51 0.24 6.37 -10.49
CA CYS A 51 -0.28 6.52 -9.14
C CYS A 51 0.80 7.14 -8.24
N GLU A 52 0.39 7.98 -7.30
CA GLU A 52 1.27 8.49 -6.24
C GLU A 52 1.06 7.72 -4.94
N VAL A 53 2.12 7.39 -4.20
CA VAL A 53 2.01 6.73 -2.90
C VAL A 53 2.57 7.65 -1.83
N ILE A 54 1.71 8.03 -0.89
CA ILE A 54 2.04 8.92 0.21
C ILE A 54 2.16 8.07 1.46
N PHE A 55 3.37 7.97 2.00
CA PHE A 55 3.64 7.24 3.23
C PHE A 55 3.45 8.17 4.43
N LEU A 56 2.51 7.83 5.31
CA LEU A 56 2.31 8.54 6.55
C LEU A 56 3.17 7.90 7.64
N SER A 57 4.16 8.64 8.12
CA SER A 57 4.81 8.35 9.39
C SER A 57 3.83 8.73 10.50
N GLY A 58 3.55 7.81 11.43
CA GLY A 58 2.50 7.92 12.45
C GLY A 58 2.59 9.11 13.43
N GLU A 59 3.49 10.07 13.21
CA GLU A 59 3.76 11.19 14.11
C GLU A 59 3.03 12.48 13.72
N HIS A 60 2.24 12.50 12.64
CA HIS A 60 1.66 13.74 12.09
C HIS A 60 0.12 13.73 11.94
N TYR A 61 -0.59 12.96 12.76
CA TYR A 61 -2.07 12.95 12.76
C TYR A 61 -2.71 13.62 14.00
N LEU A 62 -1.95 14.46 14.71
CA LEU A 62 -2.45 15.28 15.82
C LEU A 62 -1.97 16.73 15.67
N HIS A 63 -2.70 17.53 14.88
CA HIS A 63 -3.00 18.91 15.26
C HIS A 63 -4.31 19.37 14.62
#